data_AF-A0A8S9JBT0-F1
#
_entry.id   AF-A0A8S9JBT0-F1
#
_cell.length_a   1.000
_cell.length_b   1.000
_cell.length_c   1.000
_cell.angle_alpha   90.00
_cell.angle_beta   90.00
_cell.angle_gamma   90.00
#
_symmetry.space_group_name_H-M   'P 1'
#
loop_
_entity.id
_entity.type
_entity.pdbx_description
1 polymer ?
#
loop_
_entity_poly.entity_id
_entity_poly.type
_entity_poly.pdbx_seq_one_letter_code
_entity_poly.pdbx_strand_id
1 'polypeptide(L)'
;MILTVLQNLEIEKINEEKKASMAAQFAAEATLRRVHAAQKDDDMPPIEAILAPLEAELKLARSEIGKLQEDNRALDRLTKSKEAALLDAERTIEGALAKAALVDDLQNKNQELMKQIEICQEENKILDKMHRQKVADVEKLTQTVRELEEAVLAGGAAANAVRDYERKFQEMNEERKTLERELARAKVTANRVATVVANEWKDGNDKVMPVKQWLEERRFLQEKFQLRLKVLEEALKGTSSSSIRNTSETRTMRSGPSRRQSLGGSENLQKFPSNGALSKKAPASQMRHSLSINSTSMLKNSKGTSKSFDGGTRSLDRGKALLNGPGSYSFNKASDESKEPEPATGWKDSSEEKTQSENTQAASGDSVPGVLYDLLQKEVVSLRKASHEKDQSLKDKDDAIEMIAKKVETLTKAMEVEAKKMRREVAAVKDTIVS
;
A
#
# COMPACT_ATOMS: atom_id res chain seq x y z
N MET A 1 -76.84 113.25 100.78
CA MET A 1 -78.02 112.65 100.12
C MET A 1 -77.64 111.90 98.85
N ILE A 2 -77.19 112.54 97.77
CA ILE A 2 -76.91 111.82 96.49
C ILE A 2 -75.92 110.66 96.66
N LEU A 3 -74.78 110.87 97.33
CA LEU A 3 -73.78 109.83 97.59
C LEU A 3 -74.32 108.59 98.33
N THR A 4 -75.19 108.77 99.33
CA THR A 4 -75.77 107.64 100.08
C THR A 4 -76.82 106.85 99.28
N VAL A 5 -77.51 107.49 98.33
CA VAL A 5 -78.41 106.78 97.40
C VAL A 5 -77.60 105.96 96.40
N LEU A 6 -76.52 106.54 95.84
CA LEU A 6 -75.61 105.82 94.93
C LEU A 6 -74.94 104.62 95.61
N GLN A 7 -74.45 104.77 96.85
CA GLN A 7 -73.87 103.64 97.60
C GLN A 7 -74.89 102.51 97.85
N ASN A 8 -76.14 102.83 98.19
CA ASN A 8 -77.16 101.80 98.41
C ASN A 8 -77.50 101.05 97.11
N LEU A 9 -77.60 101.76 95.97
CA LEU A 9 -77.82 101.14 94.67
C LEU A 9 -76.64 100.26 94.22
N GLU A 10 -75.40 100.68 94.47
CA GLU A 10 -74.21 99.86 94.18
C GLU A 10 -74.18 98.61 95.08
N ILE A 11 -74.53 98.72 96.36
CA ILE A 11 -74.63 97.57 97.29
C ILE A 11 -75.73 96.60 96.88
N GLU A 12 -76.89 97.10 96.44
CA GLU A 12 -77.99 96.27 95.93
C GLU A 12 -77.57 95.52 94.66
N LYS A 13 -77.01 96.24 93.68
CA LYS A 13 -76.46 95.67 92.44
C LYS A 13 -75.39 94.60 92.71
N ILE A 14 -74.42 94.86 93.60
CA ILE A 14 -73.40 93.87 94.00
C ILE A 14 -74.04 92.64 94.64
N ASN A 15 -75.14 92.79 95.39
CA ASN A 15 -75.88 91.68 95.99
C ASN A 15 -76.66 90.88 94.93
N GLU A 16 -77.21 91.52 93.89
CA GLU A 16 -77.82 90.84 92.75
C GLU A 16 -76.79 90.12 91.88
N GLU A 17 -75.67 90.77 91.53
CA GLU A 17 -74.54 90.15 90.82
C GLU A 17 -73.99 88.94 91.59
N LYS A 18 -73.91 89.02 92.93
CA LYS A 18 -73.53 87.89 93.78
C LYS A 18 -74.55 86.74 93.73
N LYS A 19 -75.86 87.03 93.76
CA LYS A 19 -76.91 86.01 93.59
C LYS A 19 -76.85 85.36 92.20
N ALA A 20 -76.66 86.16 91.16
CA ALA A 20 -76.50 85.68 89.78
C ALA A 20 -75.26 84.80 89.62
N SER A 21 -74.12 85.19 90.21
CA SER A 21 -72.89 84.39 90.22
C SER A 21 -73.08 83.06 90.96
N MET A 22 -73.77 83.04 92.10
CA MET A 22 -74.09 81.80 92.82
C MET A 22 -75.02 80.89 91.99
N ALA A 23 -76.05 81.46 91.35
CA ALA A 23 -76.95 80.71 90.48
C ALA A 23 -76.23 80.14 89.25
N ALA A 24 -75.34 80.91 88.62
CA ALA A 24 -74.49 80.45 87.52
C ALA A 24 -73.52 79.34 87.96
N GLN A 25 -72.93 79.46 89.15
CA GLN A 25 -72.08 78.42 89.74
C GLN A 25 -72.86 77.10 89.95
N PHE A 26 -74.06 77.16 90.56
CA PHE A 26 -74.91 75.98 90.70
C PHE A 26 -75.37 75.41 89.36
N ALA A 27 -75.65 76.23 88.35
CA ALA A 27 -76.00 75.78 87.01
C ALA A 27 -74.83 75.08 86.29
N ALA A 28 -73.61 75.61 86.42
CA ALA A 28 -72.38 74.99 85.91
C ALA A 28 -72.09 73.67 86.63
N GLU A 29 -72.19 73.63 87.96
CA GLU A 29 -71.98 72.43 88.77
C GLU A 29 -73.04 71.35 88.48
N ALA A 30 -74.30 71.73 88.29
CA ALA A 30 -75.38 70.83 87.85
C ALA A 30 -75.23 70.37 86.38
N THR A 31 -74.41 71.05 85.58
CA THR A 31 -74.05 70.63 84.22
C THR A 31 -72.87 69.66 84.25
N LEU A 32 -71.83 69.93 85.05
CA LEU A 32 -70.74 68.99 85.33
C LEU A 32 -71.27 67.68 85.94
N ARG A 33 -72.20 67.73 86.89
CA ARG A 33 -72.86 66.52 87.44
C ARG A 33 -73.64 65.74 86.37
N ARG A 34 -74.26 66.40 85.39
CA ARG A 34 -74.94 65.73 84.27
C ARG A 34 -73.97 65.11 83.28
N VAL A 35 -72.86 65.77 82.96
CA VAL A 35 -71.79 65.19 82.13
C VAL A 35 -71.17 63.97 82.81
N HIS A 36 -70.84 64.06 84.10
CA HIS A 36 -70.35 62.90 84.86
C HIS A 36 -71.39 61.79 85.07
N ALA A 37 -72.68 62.10 85.08
CA ALA A 37 -73.74 61.08 85.08
C ALA A 37 -73.86 60.38 83.71
N ALA A 38 -73.78 61.13 82.60
CA ALA A 38 -73.76 60.56 81.25
C ALA A 38 -72.42 59.84 80.90
N GLN A 39 -71.37 60.05 81.69
CA GLN A 39 -70.14 59.25 81.68
C GLN A 39 -70.19 58.04 82.64
N LYS A 40 -71.33 57.82 83.30
CA LYS A 40 -71.60 56.70 84.22
C LYS A 40 -72.65 55.72 83.70
N ASP A 41 -72.92 55.73 82.40
CA ASP A 41 -73.55 54.59 81.74
C ASP A 41 -72.52 53.45 81.71
N ASP A 42 -72.63 52.52 82.66
CA ASP A 42 -71.63 51.48 82.99
C ASP A 42 -71.42 50.41 81.89
N ASP A 43 -71.96 50.60 80.68
CA ASP A 43 -71.84 49.70 79.52
C ASP A 43 -70.47 49.78 78.80
N MET A 44 -69.64 50.79 79.10
CA MET A 44 -68.30 50.89 78.52
C MET A 44 -67.26 50.12 79.37
N PRO A 45 -66.68 49.02 78.86
CA PRO A 45 -65.77 48.19 79.65
C PRO A 45 -64.48 48.93 80.02
N PRO A 46 -63.82 48.56 81.14
CA PRO A 46 -62.58 49.19 81.57
C PRO A 46 -61.49 49.08 80.50
N ILE A 47 -60.62 50.09 80.43
CA ILE A 47 -59.66 50.26 79.32
C ILE A 47 -58.72 49.06 79.22
N GLU A 48 -58.32 48.45 80.35
CA GLU A 48 -57.53 47.22 80.39
C GLU A 48 -58.20 46.04 79.65
N ALA A 49 -59.54 45.94 79.66
CA ALA A 49 -60.26 44.87 78.94
C ALA A 49 -60.26 45.06 77.42
N ILE A 50 -60.09 46.29 76.94
CA ILE A 50 -59.91 46.62 75.51
C ILE A 50 -58.44 46.49 75.10
N LEU A 51 -57.50 46.86 75.99
CA LEU A 51 -56.07 46.80 75.73
C LEU A 51 -55.51 45.37 75.79
N ALA A 52 -55.91 44.54 76.75
CA ALA A 52 -55.31 43.22 76.97
C ALA A 52 -55.35 42.27 75.74
N PRO A 53 -56.43 42.22 74.92
CA PRO A 53 -56.41 41.51 73.65
C PRO A 53 -55.38 42.05 72.67
N LEU A 54 -55.30 43.38 72.51
CA LEU A 54 -54.35 44.04 71.60
C LEU A 54 -52.90 43.86 72.06
N GLU A 55 -52.64 43.87 73.36
CA GLU A 55 -51.32 43.56 73.93
C GLU A 55 -50.93 42.09 73.70
N ALA A 56 -51.89 41.17 73.80
CA ALA A 56 -51.68 39.75 73.51
C ALA A 56 -51.40 39.52 72.01
N GLU A 57 -52.16 40.15 71.10
CA GLU A 57 -51.90 40.12 69.66
C GLU A 57 -50.53 40.73 69.31
N LEU A 58 -50.17 41.87 69.89
CA LEU A 58 -48.88 42.52 69.69
C LEU A 58 -47.73 41.64 70.21
N LYS A 59 -47.93 40.92 71.32
CA LYS A 59 -46.98 39.93 71.85
C LYS A 59 -46.86 38.69 70.95
N LEU A 60 -47.95 38.23 70.34
CA LEU A 60 -47.93 37.15 69.35
C LEU A 60 -47.21 37.58 68.07
N ALA A 61 -47.53 38.76 67.52
CA ALA A 61 -46.86 39.32 66.35
C ALA A 61 -45.34 39.51 66.57
N ARG A 62 -44.92 39.97 67.77
CA ARG A 62 -43.49 40.02 68.14
C ARG A 62 -42.83 38.63 68.16
N SER A 63 -43.54 37.60 68.63
CA SER A 63 -43.06 36.21 68.63
C SER A 63 -42.94 35.65 67.20
N GLU A 64 -43.91 35.95 66.35
CA GLU A 64 -43.92 35.58 64.93
C GLU A 64 -42.80 36.27 64.14
N ILE A 65 -42.59 37.58 64.34
CA ILE A 65 -41.43 38.30 63.79
C ILE A 65 -40.10 37.65 64.24
N GLY A 66 -40.02 37.18 65.49
CA GLY A 66 -38.87 36.44 65.99
C GLY A 66 -38.60 35.15 65.19
N LYS A 67 -39.63 34.32 65.00
CA LYS A 67 -39.55 33.10 64.18
C LYS A 67 -39.14 33.40 62.74
N LEU A 68 -39.80 34.37 62.10
CA LEU A 68 -39.50 34.78 60.72
C LEU A 68 -38.06 35.31 60.56
N GLN A 69 -37.46 35.91 61.60
CA GLN A 69 -36.04 36.26 61.59
C GLN A 69 -35.12 35.03 61.72
N GLU A 70 -35.51 34.01 62.48
CA GLU A 70 -34.76 32.75 62.59
C GLU A 70 -34.85 31.92 61.31
N ASP A 71 -36.04 31.86 60.69
CA ASP A 71 -36.28 31.21 59.39
C ASP A 71 -35.48 31.88 58.26
N ASN A 72 -35.45 33.23 58.19
CA ASN A 72 -34.58 33.92 57.24
C ASN A 72 -33.10 33.59 57.45
N ARG A 73 -32.61 33.56 58.70
CA ARG A 73 -31.23 33.12 59.02
C ARG A 73 -31.00 31.64 58.69
N ALA A 74 -32.03 30.79 58.70
CA ALA A 74 -31.93 29.39 58.27
C ALA A 74 -31.85 29.28 56.74
N LEU A 75 -32.65 30.06 56.02
CA LEU A 75 -32.60 30.19 54.56
C LEU A 75 -31.22 30.72 54.09
N ASP A 76 -30.68 31.77 54.72
CA ASP A 76 -29.34 32.30 54.41
C ASP A 76 -28.24 31.22 54.51
N ARG A 77 -28.29 30.38 55.55
CA ARG A 77 -27.35 29.27 55.75
C ARG A 77 -27.55 28.18 54.70
N LEU A 78 -28.80 27.87 54.36
CA LEU A 78 -29.14 26.87 53.35
C LEU A 78 -28.71 27.31 51.94
N THR A 79 -28.90 28.58 51.60
CA THR A 79 -28.44 29.17 50.33
C THR A 79 -26.92 29.07 50.21
N LYS A 80 -26.17 29.54 51.22
CA LYS A 80 -24.69 29.44 51.24
C LYS A 80 -24.18 27.99 51.19
N SER A 81 -24.89 27.06 51.82
CA SER A 81 -24.59 25.63 51.75
C SER A 81 -24.82 25.05 50.35
N LYS A 82 -25.89 25.47 49.66
CA LYS A 82 -26.17 25.08 48.27
C LYS A 82 -25.18 25.69 47.28
N GLU A 83 -24.80 26.96 47.45
CA GLU A 83 -23.76 27.63 46.65
C GLU A 83 -22.41 26.90 46.78
N ALA A 84 -22.01 26.55 48.01
CA ALA A 84 -20.78 25.79 48.25
C ALA A 84 -20.82 24.39 47.61
N ALA A 85 -21.96 23.70 47.67
CA ALA A 85 -22.15 22.39 47.04
C ALA A 85 -22.18 22.45 45.51
N LEU A 86 -22.75 23.50 44.91
CA LEU A 86 -22.72 23.74 43.47
C LEU A 86 -21.29 23.97 42.97
N LEU A 87 -20.52 24.83 43.64
CA LEU A 87 -19.11 25.09 43.31
C LEU A 87 -18.23 23.84 43.39
N ASP A 88 -18.56 22.87 44.24
CA ASP A 88 -17.82 21.60 44.34
C ASP A 88 -18.24 20.57 43.28
N ALA A 89 -19.53 20.55 42.92
CA ALA A 89 -20.04 19.80 41.78
C ALA A 89 -19.45 20.33 40.45
N GLU A 90 -19.34 21.65 40.29
CA GLU A 90 -18.71 22.29 39.12
C GLU A 90 -17.25 21.86 38.95
N ARG A 91 -16.41 21.97 40.00
CA ARG A 91 -15.02 21.45 39.97
C ARG A 91 -14.95 19.96 39.64
N THR A 92 -15.92 19.18 40.13
CA THR A 92 -15.99 17.73 39.85
C THR A 92 -16.32 17.47 38.38
N ILE A 93 -17.20 18.28 37.78
CA ILE A 93 -17.55 18.23 36.35
C ILE A 93 -16.37 18.69 35.48
N GLU A 94 -15.72 19.81 35.80
CA GLU A 94 -14.50 20.28 35.12
C GLU A 94 -13.40 19.20 35.14
N GLY A 95 -13.16 18.62 36.32
CA GLY A 95 -12.21 17.53 36.53
C GLY A 95 -12.62 16.19 35.89
N ALA A 96 -13.88 16.03 35.46
CA ALA A 96 -14.33 14.90 34.65
C ALA A 96 -14.18 15.19 33.14
N LEU A 97 -14.52 16.40 32.69
CA LEU A 97 -14.34 16.85 31.30
C LEU A 97 -12.86 16.83 30.88
N ALA A 98 -11.96 17.29 31.75
CA ALA A 98 -10.52 17.22 31.50
C ALA A 98 -10.00 15.77 31.37
N LYS A 99 -10.60 14.81 32.09
CA LYS A 99 -10.26 13.38 31.96
C LYS A 99 -10.85 12.77 30.68
N ALA A 100 -12.06 13.18 30.28
CA ALA A 100 -12.68 12.75 29.03
C ALA A 100 -11.83 13.17 27.82
N ALA A 101 -11.43 14.45 27.74
CA ALA A 101 -10.56 14.95 26.67
C ALA A 101 -9.22 14.19 26.59
N LEU A 102 -8.59 13.89 27.72
CA LEU A 102 -7.36 13.07 27.76
C LEU A 102 -7.60 11.63 27.29
N VAL A 103 -8.77 11.04 27.58
CA VAL A 103 -9.15 9.71 27.07
C VAL A 103 -9.35 9.75 25.55
N ASP A 104 -9.96 10.80 25.01
CA ASP A 104 -10.16 10.97 23.57
C ASP A 104 -8.82 11.16 22.83
N ASP A 105 -7.91 11.97 23.36
CA ASP A 105 -6.53 12.11 22.85
C ASP A 105 -5.77 10.77 22.84
N LEU A 106 -5.93 9.96 23.91
CA LEU A 106 -5.33 8.63 23.99
C LEU A 106 -5.98 7.63 23.01
N GLN A 107 -7.29 7.72 22.77
CA GLN A 107 -7.97 6.92 21.76
C GLN A 107 -7.49 7.29 20.35
N ASN A 108 -7.42 8.59 20.02
CA ASN A 108 -6.90 9.09 18.75
C ASN A 108 -5.45 8.61 18.51
N LYS A 109 -4.60 8.68 19.55
CA LYS A 109 -3.22 8.19 19.48
C LYS A 109 -3.13 6.67 19.32
N ASN A 110 -4.01 5.90 19.96
CA ASN A 110 -4.08 4.44 19.79
C ASN A 110 -4.55 4.05 18.39
N GLN A 111 -5.53 4.75 17.82
CA GLN A 111 -5.96 4.55 16.42
C GLN A 111 -4.82 4.83 15.43
N GLU A 112 -4.02 5.87 15.67
CA GLU A 112 -2.88 6.20 14.84
C GLU A 112 -1.75 5.17 14.96
N LEU A 113 -1.43 4.70 16.17
CA LEU A 113 -0.48 3.60 16.38
C LEU A 113 -0.95 2.29 15.72
N MET A 114 -2.25 2.00 15.71
CA MET A 114 -2.81 0.84 14.99
C MET A 114 -2.55 0.92 13.48
N LYS A 115 -2.76 2.08 12.84
CA LYS A 115 -2.45 2.28 11.41
C LYS A 115 -0.95 2.12 11.14
N GLN A 116 -0.09 2.65 12.01
CA GLN A 116 1.36 2.53 11.86
C GLN A 116 1.82 1.07 11.98
N ILE A 117 1.19 0.28 12.86
CA ILE A 117 1.42 -1.17 12.94
C ILE A 117 0.97 -1.88 11.65
N GLU A 118 -0.19 -1.54 11.09
CA GLU A 118 -0.70 -2.11 9.83
C GLU A 118 0.23 -1.78 8.64
N ILE A 119 0.70 -0.53 8.53
CA ILE A 119 1.68 -0.10 7.53
C ILE A 119 2.98 -0.92 7.68
N CYS A 120 3.53 -1.02 8.89
CA CYS A 120 4.73 -1.82 9.17
C CYS A 120 4.53 -3.30 8.79
N GLN A 121 3.32 -3.86 8.94
CA GLN A 121 3.03 -5.25 8.56
C GLN A 121 3.01 -5.45 7.04
N GLU A 122 2.37 -4.56 6.27
CA GLU A 122 2.43 -4.65 4.80
C GLU A 122 3.83 -4.32 4.26
N GLU A 123 4.56 -3.37 4.84
CA GLU A 123 5.97 -3.11 4.52
C GLU A 123 6.84 -4.36 4.68
N ASN A 124 6.74 -5.05 5.81
CA ASN A 124 7.48 -6.29 6.04
C ASN A 124 7.07 -7.36 5.01
N LYS A 125 5.77 -7.59 4.78
CA LYS A 125 5.21 -8.49 3.75
C LYS A 125 5.64 -8.12 2.32
N ILE A 126 5.92 -6.84 2.07
CA ILE A 126 6.48 -6.31 0.81
C ILE A 126 7.97 -6.62 0.70
N LEU A 127 8.75 -6.41 1.76
CA LEU A 127 10.18 -6.74 1.82
C LEU A 127 10.39 -8.26 1.65
N ASP A 128 9.55 -9.07 2.28
CA ASP A 128 9.52 -10.53 2.21
C ASP A 128 9.33 -11.03 0.76
N LYS A 129 8.39 -10.44 0.02
CA LYS A 129 8.16 -10.74 -1.41
C LYS A 129 9.37 -10.34 -2.26
N MET A 130 9.93 -9.15 -2.04
CA MET A 130 11.14 -8.69 -2.74
C MET A 130 12.35 -9.59 -2.45
N HIS A 131 12.53 -10.03 -1.21
CA HIS A 131 13.66 -10.87 -0.82
C HIS A 131 13.55 -12.26 -1.46
N ARG A 132 12.37 -12.91 -1.40
CA ARG A 132 12.12 -14.18 -2.10
C ARG A 132 12.38 -14.06 -3.61
N GLN A 133 11.96 -12.98 -4.25
CA GLN A 133 12.23 -12.74 -5.67
C GLN A 133 13.74 -12.63 -5.95
N LYS A 134 14.47 -11.83 -5.15
CA LYS A 134 15.94 -11.68 -5.28
C LYS A 134 16.69 -13.00 -5.08
N VAL A 135 16.25 -13.85 -4.14
CA VAL A 135 16.81 -15.19 -3.95
C VAL A 135 16.57 -16.04 -5.21
N ALA A 136 15.34 -16.10 -5.72
CA ALA A 136 15.01 -16.86 -6.94
C ALA A 136 15.78 -16.37 -8.19
N ASP A 137 16.10 -15.07 -8.28
CA ASP A 137 16.91 -14.53 -9.38
C ASP A 137 18.41 -14.82 -9.20
N VAL A 138 18.93 -14.85 -7.96
CA VAL A 138 20.29 -15.35 -7.65
C VAL A 138 20.41 -16.86 -7.93
N GLU A 139 19.38 -17.65 -7.63
CA GLU A 139 19.34 -19.08 -7.96
C GLU A 139 19.41 -19.33 -9.48
N LYS A 140 18.63 -18.57 -10.28
CA LYS A 140 18.72 -18.60 -11.76
C LYS A 140 20.10 -18.21 -12.27
N LEU A 141 20.68 -17.13 -11.76
CA LEU A 141 22.03 -16.71 -12.16
C LEU A 141 23.06 -17.80 -11.82
N THR A 142 22.98 -18.39 -10.62
CA THR A 142 23.83 -19.51 -10.20
C THR A 142 23.66 -20.75 -11.08
N GLN A 143 22.46 -21.00 -11.60
CA GLN A 143 22.20 -22.05 -12.58
C GLN A 143 22.88 -21.74 -13.93
N THR A 144 22.70 -20.52 -14.46
CA THR A 144 23.33 -20.12 -15.74
C THR A 144 24.86 -20.08 -15.66
N VAL A 145 25.45 -19.76 -14.51
CA VAL A 145 26.91 -19.84 -14.31
C VAL A 145 27.39 -21.29 -14.44
N ARG A 146 26.72 -22.25 -13.80
CA ARG A 146 27.09 -23.68 -13.91
C ARG A 146 26.91 -24.23 -15.33
N GLU A 147 25.87 -23.82 -16.05
CA GLU A 147 25.67 -24.17 -17.46
C GLU A 147 26.80 -23.60 -18.36
N LEU A 148 27.29 -22.39 -18.06
CA LEU A 148 28.44 -21.79 -18.76
C LEU A 148 29.77 -22.47 -18.39
N GLU A 149 29.96 -22.87 -17.13
CA GLU A 149 31.13 -23.65 -16.67
C GLU A 149 31.20 -25.00 -17.39
N GLU A 150 30.07 -25.73 -17.47
CA GLU A 150 29.96 -26.99 -18.24
C GLU A 150 30.25 -26.77 -19.74
N ALA A 151 29.71 -25.71 -20.34
CA ALA A 151 29.96 -25.36 -21.74
C ALA A 151 31.44 -25.00 -22.01
N VAL A 152 32.12 -24.31 -21.08
CA VAL A 152 33.56 -23.99 -21.17
C VAL A 152 34.41 -25.25 -21.04
N LEU A 153 34.07 -26.17 -20.13
CA LEU A 153 34.76 -27.46 -20.00
C LEU A 153 34.60 -28.32 -21.27
N ALA A 154 33.39 -28.39 -21.83
CA ALA A 154 33.13 -29.07 -23.10
C ALA A 154 33.89 -28.43 -24.27
N GLY A 155 33.93 -27.09 -24.34
CA GLY A 155 34.71 -26.34 -25.32
C GLY A 155 36.22 -26.61 -25.21
N GLY A 156 36.75 -26.71 -23.98
CA GLY A 156 38.14 -27.09 -23.72
C GLY A 156 38.46 -28.51 -24.21
N ALA A 157 37.57 -29.47 -23.97
CA ALA A 157 37.71 -30.83 -24.47
C ALA A 157 37.67 -30.89 -26.02
N ALA A 158 36.76 -30.15 -26.65
CA ALA A 158 36.68 -30.05 -28.11
C ALA A 158 37.96 -29.40 -28.70
N ALA A 159 38.47 -28.33 -28.10
CA ALA A 159 39.70 -27.68 -28.53
C ALA A 159 40.96 -28.58 -28.36
N ASN A 160 40.97 -29.46 -27.36
CA ASN A 160 42.01 -30.48 -27.22
C ASN A 160 41.92 -31.51 -28.36
N ALA A 161 40.72 -32.02 -28.65
CA ALA A 161 40.51 -32.98 -29.74
C ALA A 161 40.90 -32.41 -31.12
N VAL A 162 40.59 -31.14 -31.40
CA VAL A 162 41.03 -30.44 -32.62
C VAL A 162 42.56 -30.44 -32.72
N ARG A 163 43.27 -30.01 -31.67
CA ARG A 163 44.74 -29.98 -31.65
C ARG A 163 45.39 -31.35 -31.84
N ASP A 164 44.77 -32.43 -31.36
CA ASP A 164 45.26 -33.78 -31.59
C ASP A 164 44.95 -34.34 -32.99
N TYR A 165 43.86 -33.89 -33.64
CA TYR A 165 43.63 -34.17 -35.07
C TYR A 165 44.59 -33.37 -35.96
N GLU A 166 44.86 -32.11 -35.63
CA GLU A 166 45.84 -31.27 -36.34
C GLU A 166 47.25 -31.89 -36.28
N ARG A 167 47.67 -32.38 -35.11
CA ARG A 167 48.94 -33.09 -34.93
C ARG A 167 49.03 -34.33 -35.82
N LYS A 168 48.02 -35.21 -35.78
CA LYS A 168 47.95 -36.43 -36.61
C LYS A 168 47.93 -36.11 -38.11
N PHE A 169 47.29 -35.01 -38.51
CA PHE A 169 47.31 -34.55 -39.89
C PHE A 169 48.69 -34.04 -40.31
N GLN A 170 49.43 -33.37 -39.43
CA GLN A 170 50.82 -32.97 -39.69
C GLN A 170 51.72 -34.21 -39.83
N GLU A 171 51.65 -35.15 -38.89
CA GLU A 171 52.36 -36.44 -38.91
C GLU A 171 52.12 -37.19 -40.25
N MET A 172 50.86 -37.47 -40.59
CA MET A 172 50.49 -38.14 -41.86
C MET A 172 50.91 -37.34 -43.11
N ASN A 173 50.94 -36.00 -43.06
CA ASN A 173 51.40 -35.17 -44.18
C ASN A 173 52.94 -35.19 -44.30
N GLU A 174 53.68 -35.43 -43.22
CA GLU A 174 55.12 -35.65 -43.28
C GLU A 174 55.45 -37.05 -43.82
N GLU A 175 54.74 -38.09 -43.38
CA GLU A 175 54.80 -39.43 -43.98
C GLU A 175 54.44 -39.40 -45.47
N ARG A 176 53.37 -38.69 -45.85
CA ARG A 176 52.99 -38.50 -47.26
C ARG A 176 54.14 -37.86 -48.05
N LYS A 177 54.85 -36.87 -47.48
CA LYS A 177 56.02 -36.24 -48.13
C LYS A 177 57.26 -37.16 -48.15
N THR A 178 57.46 -38.07 -47.20
CA THR A 178 58.58 -39.04 -47.28
C THR A 178 58.29 -40.09 -48.35
N LEU A 179 57.10 -40.69 -48.31
CA LEU A 179 56.62 -41.65 -49.31
C LEU A 179 56.57 -41.06 -50.73
N GLU A 180 56.20 -39.79 -50.90
CA GLU A 180 56.23 -39.10 -52.19
C GLU A 180 57.65 -38.98 -52.76
N ARG A 181 58.65 -38.68 -51.91
CA ARG A 181 60.07 -38.67 -52.30
C ARG A 181 60.60 -40.08 -52.57
N GLU A 182 60.13 -41.09 -51.85
CA GLU A 182 60.51 -42.49 -52.06
C GLU A 182 59.92 -43.05 -53.35
N LEU A 183 58.66 -42.75 -53.65
CA LEU A 183 58.02 -43.05 -54.92
C LEU A 183 58.75 -42.37 -56.09
N ALA A 184 59.22 -41.12 -55.92
CA ALA A 184 60.04 -40.45 -56.91
C ALA A 184 61.40 -41.15 -57.11
N ARG A 185 62.11 -41.51 -56.03
CA ARG A 185 63.35 -42.31 -56.09
C ARG A 185 63.14 -43.66 -56.77
N ALA A 186 62.08 -44.38 -56.40
CA ALA A 186 61.72 -45.68 -56.97
C ALA A 186 61.39 -45.57 -58.47
N LYS A 187 60.65 -44.54 -58.90
CA LYS A 187 60.40 -44.25 -60.32
C LYS A 187 61.69 -43.99 -61.11
N VAL A 188 62.63 -43.23 -60.55
CA VAL A 188 63.94 -43.00 -61.19
C VAL A 188 64.74 -44.31 -61.30
N THR A 189 64.79 -45.13 -60.26
CA THR A 189 65.44 -46.44 -60.29
C THR A 189 64.78 -47.39 -61.29
N ALA A 190 63.45 -47.46 -61.31
CA ALA A 190 62.69 -48.28 -62.25
C ALA A 190 62.93 -47.84 -63.71
N ASN A 191 62.94 -46.53 -63.99
CA ASN A 191 63.28 -46.01 -65.32
C ASN A 191 64.73 -46.34 -65.72
N ARG A 192 65.68 -46.29 -64.77
CA ARG A 192 67.08 -46.70 -65.02
C ARG A 192 67.17 -48.19 -65.35
N VAL A 193 66.50 -49.06 -64.57
CA VAL A 193 66.45 -50.51 -64.83
C VAL A 193 65.79 -50.80 -66.18
N ALA A 194 64.66 -50.16 -66.48
CA ALA A 194 63.99 -50.30 -67.78
C ALA A 194 64.88 -49.84 -68.95
N THR A 195 65.71 -48.81 -68.76
CA THR A 195 66.68 -48.37 -69.77
C THR A 195 67.83 -49.37 -69.94
N VAL A 196 68.35 -49.94 -68.85
CA VAL A 196 69.39 -50.99 -68.91
C VAL A 196 68.84 -52.23 -69.61
N VAL A 197 67.67 -52.73 -69.21
CA VAL A 197 67.03 -53.89 -69.84
C VAL A 197 66.71 -53.61 -71.31
N ALA A 198 66.22 -52.43 -71.68
CA ALA A 198 66.00 -52.07 -73.09
C ALA A 198 67.30 -52.03 -73.91
N ASN A 199 68.44 -51.72 -73.29
CA ASN A 199 69.76 -51.79 -73.94
C ASN A 199 70.32 -53.23 -73.98
N GLU A 200 70.05 -54.07 -72.98
CA GLU A 200 70.40 -55.50 -72.99
C GLU A 200 69.61 -56.27 -74.06
N TRP A 201 68.38 -55.84 -74.34
CA TRP A 201 67.55 -56.36 -75.45
C TRP A 201 67.94 -55.72 -76.80
N LYS A 202 68.97 -54.88 -76.83
CA LYS A 202 69.58 -54.31 -78.04
C LYS A 202 70.90 -55.04 -78.33
N ASP A 203 70.77 -56.25 -78.88
CA ASP A 203 71.88 -57.11 -79.29
C ASP A 203 72.85 -56.40 -80.27
N GLY A 204 74.07 -56.92 -80.42
CA GLY A 204 75.16 -56.30 -81.17
C GLY A 204 74.91 -56.10 -82.67
N ASN A 205 73.84 -56.72 -83.22
CA ASN A 205 73.20 -56.28 -84.46
C ASN A 205 71.89 -55.57 -84.09
N ASP A 206 71.67 -54.36 -84.61
CA ASP A 206 70.59 -53.40 -84.27
C ASP A 206 69.16 -53.86 -84.67
N LYS A 207 68.79 -55.07 -84.24
CA LYS A 207 67.52 -55.75 -84.46
C LYS A 207 66.70 -55.62 -83.17
N VAL A 208 66.04 -54.47 -83.02
CA VAL A 208 64.94 -54.31 -82.06
C VAL A 208 64.00 -55.51 -82.23
N MET A 209 63.70 -56.22 -81.13
CA MET A 209 62.74 -57.33 -81.13
C MET A 209 61.50 -56.93 -81.95
N PRO A 210 61.15 -57.66 -83.02
CA PRO A 210 60.10 -57.21 -83.93
C PRO A 210 58.81 -56.93 -83.17
N VAL A 211 58.34 -55.68 -83.23
CA VAL A 211 57.12 -55.22 -82.53
C VAL A 211 55.94 -56.14 -82.86
N LYS A 212 55.92 -56.72 -84.07
CA LYS A 212 54.97 -57.74 -84.49
C LYS A 212 55.03 -59.03 -83.64
N GLN A 213 56.21 -59.62 -83.44
CA GLN A 213 56.40 -60.80 -82.58
C GLN A 213 56.04 -60.50 -81.13
N TRP A 214 56.44 -59.34 -80.60
CA TRP A 214 56.08 -58.95 -79.23
C TRP A 214 54.57 -58.73 -79.06
N LEU A 215 53.89 -58.16 -80.06
CA LEU A 215 52.43 -58.05 -80.07
C LEU A 215 51.76 -59.42 -80.21
N GLU A 216 52.32 -60.34 -81.00
CA GLU A 216 51.83 -61.72 -81.15
C GLU A 216 52.01 -62.52 -79.85
N GLU A 217 53.15 -62.43 -79.16
CA GLU A 217 53.37 -63.03 -77.83
C GLU A 217 52.48 -62.41 -76.76
N ARG A 218 52.35 -61.07 -76.73
CA ARG A 218 51.48 -60.36 -75.79
C ARG A 218 50.01 -60.73 -76.03
N ARG A 219 49.59 -60.88 -77.29
CA ARG A 219 48.26 -61.35 -77.66
C ARG A 219 48.06 -62.81 -77.25
N PHE A 220 49.01 -63.70 -77.51
CA PHE A 220 48.98 -65.09 -77.06
C PHE A 220 48.90 -65.20 -75.53
N LEU A 221 49.65 -64.39 -74.78
CA LEU A 221 49.53 -64.28 -73.32
C LEU A 221 48.15 -63.78 -72.88
N GLN A 222 47.61 -62.76 -73.54
CA GLN A 222 46.28 -62.23 -73.24
C GLN A 222 45.16 -63.24 -73.56
N GLU A 223 45.25 -63.95 -74.69
CA GLU A 223 44.35 -65.04 -75.08
C GLU A 223 44.49 -66.23 -74.12
N LYS A 224 45.70 -66.56 -73.65
CA LYS A 224 45.95 -67.57 -72.60
C LYS A 224 45.40 -67.18 -71.23
N PHE A 225 45.42 -65.89 -70.89
CA PHE A 225 44.74 -65.37 -69.70
C PHE A 225 43.22 -65.38 -69.85
N GLN A 226 42.67 -65.03 -71.01
CA GLN A 226 41.24 -65.14 -71.31
C GLN A 226 40.76 -66.60 -71.32
N LEU A 227 41.56 -67.54 -71.84
CA LEU A 227 41.28 -68.98 -71.77
C LEU A 227 41.30 -69.48 -70.34
N ARG A 228 42.25 -69.04 -69.50
CA ARG A 228 42.24 -69.34 -68.05
C ARG A 228 41.01 -68.75 -67.35
N LEU A 229 40.62 -67.52 -67.69
CA LEU A 229 39.40 -66.90 -67.17
C LEU A 229 38.16 -67.70 -67.56
N LYS A 230 38.05 -68.07 -68.84
CA LYS A 230 36.95 -68.86 -69.40
C LYS A 230 36.89 -70.28 -68.80
N VAL A 231 38.01 -70.94 -68.58
CA VAL A 231 38.05 -72.24 -67.87
C VAL A 231 37.63 -72.11 -66.41
N LEU A 232 37.96 -71.00 -65.74
CA LEU A 232 37.46 -70.72 -64.38
C LEU A 232 35.95 -70.42 -64.39
N GLU A 233 35.45 -69.65 -65.36
CA GLU A 233 34.02 -69.40 -65.56
C GLU A 233 33.26 -70.70 -65.87
N GLU A 234 33.78 -71.56 -66.75
CA GLU A 234 33.17 -72.84 -67.12
C GLU A 234 33.21 -73.86 -65.97
N ALA A 235 34.27 -73.88 -65.15
CA ALA A 235 34.32 -74.68 -63.92
C ALA A 235 33.28 -74.20 -62.87
N LEU A 236 33.13 -72.88 -62.71
CA LEU A 236 32.12 -72.28 -61.84
C LEU A 236 30.69 -72.56 -62.34
N LYS A 237 30.49 -72.54 -63.65
CA LYS A 237 29.18 -72.72 -64.32
C LYS A 237 28.78 -74.19 -64.49
N GLY A 238 29.75 -75.10 -64.56
CA GLY A 238 29.53 -76.55 -64.48
C GLY A 238 29.06 -77.03 -63.09
N THR A 239 29.13 -76.17 -62.07
CA THR A 239 28.76 -76.50 -60.69
C THR A 239 27.48 -75.77 -60.22
N SER A 240 26.51 -75.52 -61.11
CA SER A 240 25.12 -75.16 -60.72
C SER A 240 24.09 -75.30 -61.85
N SER A 241 23.34 -76.41 -61.85
CA SER A 241 22.04 -76.50 -62.56
C SER A 241 21.04 -77.45 -61.89
N SER A 242 20.81 -77.29 -60.58
CA SER A 242 19.67 -77.89 -59.86
C SER A 242 18.88 -76.81 -59.14
N SER A 243 17.61 -76.67 -59.52
CA SER A 243 16.76 -75.48 -59.40
C SER A 243 16.37 -74.97 -57.99
N ILE A 244 15.70 -73.81 -58.04
CA ILE A 244 14.71 -73.18 -57.13
C ILE A 244 15.20 -72.31 -55.93
N ARG A 245 14.62 -71.10 -55.87
CA ARG A 245 14.33 -70.21 -54.71
C ARG A 245 15.23 -68.98 -54.43
N ASN A 246 14.82 -67.88 -55.08
CA ASN A 246 14.45 -66.60 -54.46
C ASN A 246 15.50 -65.52 -54.09
N THR A 247 15.04 -64.28 -54.33
CA THR A 247 15.26 -63.01 -53.60
C THR A 247 16.55 -62.19 -53.71
N SER A 248 16.39 -61.10 -54.48
CA SER A 248 16.79 -59.70 -54.20
C SER A 248 18.23 -59.22 -54.43
N GLU A 249 18.31 -58.05 -55.07
CA GLU A 249 19.52 -57.37 -55.53
C GLU A 249 20.15 -56.49 -54.44
N THR A 250 21.46 -56.25 -54.52
CA THR A 250 22.15 -55.26 -53.70
C THR A 250 22.45 -53.98 -54.49
N ARG A 251 21.67 -52.94 -54.20
CA ARG A 251 21.97 -51.48 -54.34
C ARG A 251 22.66 -50.96 -55.61
N THR A 252 22.08 -49.92 -56.19
CA THR A 252 22.85 -48.76 -56.71
C THR A 252 22.14 -47.45 -56.31
N MET A 253 22.88 -46.34 -56.27
CA MET A 253 22.49 -45.09 -55.59
C MET A 253 21.64 -44.15 -56.46
N ARG A 254 20.61 -43.48 -55.88
CA ARG A 254 20.56 -42.01 -55.64
C ARG A 254 19.18 -41.46 -55.21
N SER A 255 19.24 -40.41 -54.38
CA SER A 255 18.33 -39.23 -54.27
C SER A 255 16.79 -39.38 -54.25
N GLY A 256 16.14 -38.84 -53.20
CA GLY A 256 14.71 -38.47 -53.23
C GLY A 256 14.04 -38.37 -51.84
N PRO A 257 13.15 -37.38 -51.57
CA PRO A 257 12.50 -37.21 -50.25
C PRO A 257 11.00 -37.60 -50.22
N SER A 258 10.43 -37.75 -49.00
CA SER A 258 9.14 -37.15 -48.53
C SER A 258 8.20 -38.04 -47.66
N ARG A 259 7.46 -37.38 -46.76
CA ARG A 259 6.16 -37.70 -46.10
C ARG A 259 5.92 -38.95 -45.23
N ARG A 260 5.72 -38.68 -43.93
CA ARG A 260 4.50 -38.92 -43.09
C ARG A 260 3.47 -40.00 -43.51
N GLN A 261 3.20 -40.94 -42.59
CA GLN A 261 1.89 -41.33 -41.97
C GLN A 261 2.19 -42.44 -40.92
N SER A 262 1.60 -42.62 -39.72
CA SER A 262 0.37 -42.19 -39.00
C SER A 262 -0.91 -43.02 -39.24
N LEU A 263 -1.14 -44.01 -38.36
CA LEU A 263 -2.39 -44.71 -37.93
C LEU A 263 -2.01 -45.43 -36.59
N GLY A 264 -2.83 -45.71 -35.57
CA GLY A 264 -4.29 -45.86 -35.43
C GLY A 264 -4.67 -47.36 -35.48
N GLY A 265 -5.36 -48.00 -34.53
CA GLY A 265 -5.94 -47.62 -33.21
C GLY A 265 -6.96 -48.71 -32.76
N SER A 266 -7.46 -48.69 -31.50
CA SER A 266 -8.48 -49.65 -30.95
C SER A 266 -7.98 -51.11 -30.71
N GLU A 267 -8.51 -51.96 -29.79
CA GLU A 267 -9.52 -51.78 -28.71
C GLU A 267 -9.55 -52.88 -27.61
N ASN A 268 -10.12 -52.51 -26.43
CA ASN A 268 -10.91 -53.29 -25.45
C ASN A 268 -10.42 -54.68 -24.89
N LEU A 269 -10.28 -54.80 -23.55
CA LEU A 269 -11.25 -55.50 -22.65
C LEU A 269 -10.84 -55.62 -21.14
N GLN A 270 -11.79 -55.32 -20.26
CA GLN A 270 -12.16 -55.91 -18.94
C GLN A 270 -11.14 -56.46 -17.87
N LYS A 271 -11.25 -55.86 -16.66
CA LYS A 271 -11.56 -56.47 -15.32
C LYS A 271 -10.53 -57.39 -14.58
N PHE A 272 -10.29 -57.03 -13.30
CA PHE A 272 -9.70 -57.79 -12.14
C PHE A 272 -10.23 -59.25 -11.95
N PRO A 273 -9.58 -60.18 -11.18
CA PRO A 273 -8.88 -59.93 -9.88
C PRO A 273 -7.76 -60.89 -9.34
N SER A 274 -7.13 -60.48 -8.21
CA SER A 274 -6.54 -61.34 -7.14
C SER A 274 -5.25 -62.14 -7.44
N ASN A 275 -4.44 -62.67 -6.50
CA ASN A 275 -4.37 -62.55 -5.02
C ASN A 275 -2.97 -62.97 -4.46
N GLY A 276 -2.67 -62.64 -3.19
CA GLY A 276 -1.51 -63.16 -2.40
C GLY A 276 -0.33 -62.17 -2.26
N ALA A 277 0.02 -61.57 -1.11
CA ALA A 277 0.18 -62.01 0.29
C ALA A 277 1.50 -62.79 0.55
N LEU A 278 2.25 -62.58 1.64
CA LEU A 278 2.08 -61.69 2.82
C LEU A 278 3.05 -60.47 2.72
N SER A 279 3.71 -59.83 3.70
CA SER A 279 3.87 -59.84 5.19
C SER A 279 4.60 -58.51 5.58
N LYS A 280 4.62 -57.93 6.79
CA LYS A 280 3.96 -58.19 8.10
C LYS A 280 4.11 -56.95 9.03
N LYS A 281 3.16 -56.75 9.96
CA LYS A 281 3.28 -56.08 11.29
C LYS A 281 3.62 -54.56 11.39
N ALA A 282 2.58 -53.75 11.61
CA ALA A 282 2.62 -52.58 12.51
C ALA A 282 2.28 -53.01 13.97
N PRO A 283 2.23 -52.08 14.96
CA PRO A 283 0.92 -51.50 15.29
C PRO A 283 0.97 -50.00 15.65
N ALA A 284 -0.21 -49.41 15.84
CA ALA A 284 -0.40 -48.00 16.23
C ALA A 284 -0.85 -47.85 17.70
N SER A 285 -0.87 -46.62 18.21
CA SER A 285 -1.65 -46.23 19.39
C SER A 285 -2.23 -44.82 19.23
N GLN A 286 -3.38 -44.58 19.85
CA GLN A 286 -4.02 -43.27 19.99
C GLN A 286 -3.92 -42.83 21.46
N MET A 287 -3.81 -41.53 21.74
CA MET A 287 -4.28 -40.93 23.00
C MET A 287 -4.68 -39.46 22.80
N ARG A 288 -5.37 -38.89 23.80
CA ARG A 288 -5.92 -37.52 23.85
C ARG A 288 -5.50 -36.86 25.18
N HIS A 289 -5.89 -35.59 25.38
CA HIS A 289 -5.77 -34.80 26.63
C HIS A 289 -4.33 -34.28 26.91
N SER A 290 -4.09 -33.12 27.57
CA SER A 290 -4.98 -32.04 28.09
C SER A 290 -4.19 -30.73 28.34
N LEU A 291 -4.91 -29.64 28.64
CA LEU A 291 -4.40 -28.30 29.01
C LEU A 291 -3.68 -28.28 30.39
N SER A 292 -2.67 -27.42 30.60
CA SER A 292 -2.39 -26.76 31.92
C SER A 292 -1.35 -25.61 31.92
N ILE A 293 -1.80 -24.41 32.29
CA ILE A 293 -1.23 -23.39 33.24
C ILE A 293 0.18 -22.75 33.06
N ASN A 294 0.22 -21.45 33.41
CA ASN A 294 1.27 -20.41 33.36
C ASN A 294 2.53 -20.61 34.26
N SER A 295 3.65 -19.95 33.89
CA SER A 295 4.57 -19.14 34.75
C SER A 295 5.68 -18.51 33.88
N THR A 296 5.87 -17.19 33.71
CA THR A 296 6.32 -16.09 34.61
C THR A 296 7.80 -16.08 35.06
N SER A 297 8.65 -15.39 34.28
CA SER A 297 9.74 -14.51 34.78
C SER A 297 10.00 -13.42 33.72
N MET A 298 10.19 -12.12 33.98
CA MET A 298 10.83 -11.35 35.08
C MET A 298 12.36 -11.39 35.08
N LEU A 299 12.97 -10.70 34.11
CA LEU A 299 14.29 -10.08 34.27
C LEU A 299 14.15 -8.56 34.23
N LYS A 300 14.92 -7.87 35.08
CA LYS A 300 14.78 -6.44 35.37
C LYS A 300 16.17 -5.78 35.46
N ASN A 301 16.22 -4.51 35.09
CA ASN A 301 17.31 -3.56 35.34
C ASN A 301 18.67 -3.83 34.65
N SER A 302 19.01 -2.96 33.71
CA SER A 302 20.22 -2.15 33.87
C SER A 302 19.87 -0.68 33.64
N LYS A 303 20.51 0.24 34.38
CA LYS A 303 20.32 1.69 34.22
C LYS A 303 21.58 2.27 33.57
N GLY A 304 21.55 2.49 32.26
CA GLY A 304 22.59 3.21 31.53
C GLY A 304 22.18 4.67 31.32
N THR A 305 22.92 5.63 31.88
CA THR A 305 22.62 7.06 31.76
C THR A 305 23.65 7.78 30.88
N SER A 306 23.21 8.28 29.74
CA SER A 306 23.91 9.34 28.99
C SER A 306 22.95 10.02 28.02
N LYS A 307 22.88 11.35 28.03
CA LYS A 307 22.09 12.15 27.10
C LYS A 307 22.88 12.42 25.81
N SER A 308 22.22 12.41 24.66
CA SER A 308 22.45 13.39 23.60
C SER A 308 21.18 13.54 22.77
N PHE A 309 21.08 14.64 22.00
CA PHE A 309 19.87 15.11 21.33
C PHE A 309 20.20 15.34 19.85
N ASP A 310 19.44 14.68 18.96
CA ASP A 310 18.99 15.15 17.64
C ASP A 310 18.01 14.09 17.08
N GLY A 311 16.97 14.36 16.29
CA GLY A 311 16.56 15.65 15.73
C GLY A 311 16.14 15.59 14.25
N GLY A 312 15.71 14.43 13.72
CA GLY A 312 15.48 14.28 12.27
C GLY A 312 14.51 13.19 11.83
N THR A 313 13.20 13.43 11.99
CA THR A 313 12.17 12.60 11.32
C THR A 313 12.16 12.85 9.82
N ARG A 314 12.69 11.91 9.03
CA ARG A 314 12.55 11.89 7.56
C ARG A 314 11.99 10.57 7.08
N SER A 315 10.71 10.31 7.41
CA SER A 315 9.94 9.32 6.66
C SER A 315 9.75 9.83 5.23
N LEU A 316 10.34 9.14 4.27
CA LEU A 316 10.01 9.26 2.85
C LEU A 316 9.51 7.89 2.39
N ASP A 317 8.23 7.66 2.64
CA ASP A 317 7.48 6.57 2.02
C ASP A 317 7.67 6.63 0.49
N ARG A 318 8.37 5.63 -0.04
CA ARG A 318 8.61 5.51 -1.48
C ARG A 318 7.58 4.57 -2.11
N GLY A 319 6.34 5.05 -2.10
CA GLY A 319 5.19 4.39 -2.73
C GLY A 319 5.53 3.79 -4.10
N LYS A 320 5.16 2.52 -4.28
CA LYS A 320 5.56 1.71 -5.44
C LYS A 320 4.84 2.14 -6.73
N ALA A 321 5.61 2.50 -7.74
CA ALA A 321 5.15 2.43 -9.13
C ALA A 321 5.29 0.98 -9.63
N LEU A 322 4.20 0.20 -9.59
CA LEU A 322 4.07 -1.07 -10.30
C LEU A 322 2.67 -1.20 -10.90
N LEU A 323 2.54 -0.86 -12.19
CA LEU A 323 1.44 -1.32 -13.02
C LEU A 323 1.90 -1.44 -14.48
N ASN A 324 1.91 -2.66 -15.00
CA ASN A 324 1.57 -2.99 -16.39
C ASN A 324 1.44 -4.51 -16.55
N GLY A 325 0.42 -4.95 -17.29
CA GLY A 325 0.03 -6.36 -17.40
C GLY A 325 -1.48 -6.50 -17.62
N PRO A 326 -1.96 -6.71 -18.86
CA PRO A 326 -3.37 -6.58 -19.19
C PRO A 326 -4.14 -7.91 -19.08
N GLY A 327 -5.47 -7.82 -18.90
CA GLY A 327 -6.37 -8.91 -19.26
C GLY A 327 -7.55 -9.15 -18.31
N SER A 328 -8.69 -8.50 -18.56
CA SER A 328 -9.99 -9.15 -18.44
C SER A 328 -11.03 -8.42 -19.28
N TYR A 329 -11.54 -9.09 -20.30
CA TYR A 329 -12.73 -8.68 -21.04
C TYR A 329 -13.96 -9.17 -20.26
N SER A 330 -14.88 -8.27 -19.92
CA SER A 330 -16.17 -8.65 -19.37
C SER A 330 -17.27 -7.88 -20.09
N PHE A 331 -18.11 -8.63 -20.80
CA PHE A 331 -19.23 -8.11 -21.56
C PHE A 331 -20.42 -7.93 -20.63
N ASN A 332 -20.87 -6.70 -20.41
CA ASN A 332 -22.24 -6.45 -19.98
C ASN A 332 -22.77 -5.15 -20.56
N LYS A 333 -23.96 -5.23 -21.15
CA LYS A 333 -24.62 -4.17 -21.89
C LYS A 333 -25.54 -3.39 -20.95
N ALA A 334 -25.21 -2.12 -20.72
CA ALA A 334 -26.15 -1.14 -20.17
C ALA A 334 -26.54 -0.18 -21.30
N SER A 335 -27.84 -0.08 -21.58
CA SER A 335 -28.42 0.92 -22.47
C SER A 335 -29.28 1.85 -21.64
N ASP A 336 -28.95 3.14 -21.66
CA ASP A 336 -29.89 4.22 -21.32
C ASP A 336 -29.57 5.41 -22.23
N GLU A 337 -30.59 6.20 -22.57
CA GLU A 337 -30.62 7.06 -23.76
C GLU A 337 -31.24 8.42 -23.44
N SER A 338 -30.45 9.50 -23.50
CA SER A 338 -30.96 10.85 -23.21
C SER A 338 -30.25 11.99 -23.96
N LYS A 339 -30.75 12.24 -25.17
CA LYS A 339 -30.88 13.57 -25.85
C LYS A 339 -29.61 14.37 -26.23
N GLU A 340 -29.37 14.42 -27.55
CA GLU A 340 -29.63 15.59 -28.45
C GLU A 340 -29.37 17.04 -27.93
N PRO A 341 -28.89 17.98 -28.78
CA PRO A 341 -28.07 17.81 -30.00
C PRO A 341 -26.97 18.88 -30.28
N GLU A 342 -26.21 18.63 -31.34
CA GLU A 342 -25.46 19.52 -32.27
C GLU A 342 -25.85 21.02 -32.35
N PRO A 343 -24.93 21.97 -32.69
CA PRO A 343 -24.33 22.01 -34.04
C PRO A 343 -22.86 22.46 -34.21
N ALA A 344 -22.13 21.62 -34.93
CA ALA A 344 -21.25 21.89 -36.07
C ALA A 344 -20.79 23.34 -36.37
N THR A 345 -19.47 23.52 -36.25
CA THR A 345 -18.65 24.09 -37.34
C THR A 345 -17.52 23.09 -37.61
N GLY A 346 -17.09 22.76 -38.82
CA GLY A 346 -17.47 23.27 -40.14
C GLY A 346 -16.27 23.88 -40.85
N TRP A 347 -15.72 23.17 -41.84
CA TRP A 347 -15.08 23.69 -43.07
C TRP A 347 -14.91 22.54 -44.07
N LYS A 348 -15.06 22.86 -45.37
CA LYS A 348 -15.01 21.91 -46.48
C LYS A 348 -14.49 22.66 -47.70
N ASP A 349 -13.37 22.18 -48.24
CA ASP A 349 -13.04 22.19 -49.67
C ASP A 349 -12.18 20.94 -49.93
N SER A 350 -12.38 20.16 -51.00
CA SER A 350 -12.19 20.46 -52.44
C SER A 350 -10.70 20.56 -52.80
N SER A 351 -10.18 19.92 -53.86
CA SER A 351 -10.83 19.01 -54.82
C SER A 351 -9.85 17.96 -55.37
N GLU A 352 -10.44 16.96 -56.03
CA GLU A 352 -9.95 16.22 -57.20
C GLU A 352 -8.44 16.24 -57.55
N GLU A 353 -7.82 15.06 -57.59
CA GLU A 353 -7.43 14.51 -58.90
C GLU A 353 -7.43 12.97 -58.90
N LYS A 354 -7.52 12.35 -60.09
CA LYS A 354 -7.62 10.89 -60.25
C LYS A 354 -6.90 10.42 -61.51
N THR A 355 -5.63 10.05 -61.37
CA THR A 355 -4.81 9.42 -62.42
C THR A 355 -4.23 8.10 -61.93
N GLN A 356 -4.54 7.01 -62.65
CA GLN A 356 -3.94 5.68 -62.42
C GLN A 356 -2.73 5.52 -63.34
N SER A 357 -1.54 5.19 -62.81
CA SER A 357 -0.52 4.44 -63.56
C SER A 357 0.48 3.75 -62.61
N GLU A 358 0.97 2.59 -63.06
CA GLU A 358 2.26 1.94 -62.76
C GLU A 358 2.72 1.72 -61.29
N ASN A 359 2.75 0.43 -60.96
CA ASN A 359 3.39 -0.17 -59.79
C ASN A 359 4.89 0.19 -59.69
N THR A 360 5.27 0.96 -58.67
CA THR A 360 6.65 1.05 -58.18
C THR A 360 6.71 0.57 -56.73
N GLN A 361 7.35 -0.57 -56.49
CA GLN A 361 7.38 -1.24 -55.19
C GLN A 361 8.50 -0.70 -54.28
N ALA A 362 8.26 0.45 -53.61
CA ALA A 362 9.15 0.96 -52.56
C ALA A 362 8.42 1.85 -51.53
N ALA A 363 8.89 1.80 -50.28
CA ALA A 363 8.62 2.77 -49.20
C ALA A 363 7.16 3.04 -48.78
N SER A 364 6.52 2.07 -48.10
CA SER A 364 5.42 2.33 -47.14
C SER A 364 5.67 1.63 -45.78
N GLY A 365 6.93 1.58 -45.36
CA GLY A 365 7.42 0.79 -44.23
C GLY A 365 7.07 1.29 -42.82
N ASP A 366 6.17 2.27 -42.69
CA ASP A 366 5.85 2.97 -41.43
C ASP A 366 4.33 2.94 -41.11
N SER A 367 3.59 2.00 -41.71
CA SER A 367 2.16 1.79 -41.40
C SER A 367 1.99 1.10 -40.04
N VAL A 368 2.19 1.85 -38.95
CA VAL A 368 1.88 1.42 -37.58
C VAL A 368 0.42 0.94 -37.51
N PRO A 369 0.13 -0.28 -37.02
CA PRO A 369 -1.24 -0.78 -36.89
C PRO A 369 -2.13 0.19 -36.10
N GLY A 370 -3.29 0.54 -36.64
CA GLY A 370 -4.19 1.56 -36.06
C GLY A 370 -4.53 1.33 -34.58
N VAL A 371 -4.66 0.07 -34.16
CA VAL A 371 -4.88 -0.32 -32.75
C VAL A 371 -3.79 0.19 -31.80
N LEU A 372 -2.53 0.30 -32.27
CA LEU A 372 -1.43 0.88 -31.50
C LEU A 372 -1.52 2.42 -31.46
N TYR A 373 -2.02 3.05 -32.51
CA TYR A 373 -2.29 4.49 -32.52
C TYR A 373 -3.46 4.83 -31.57
N ASP A 374 -4.55 4.05 -31.60
CA ASP A 374 -5.70 4.19 -30.69
C ASP A 374 -5.28 4.00 -29.22
N LEU A 375 -4.45 2.98 -28.95
CA LEU A 375 -3.91 2.72 -27.62
C LEU A 375 -2.99 3.85 -27.15
N LEU A 376 -2.05 4.29 -27.98
CA LEU A 376 -1.16 5.41 -27.68
C LEU A 376 -1.91 6.73 -27.48
N GLN A 377 -2.93 7.00 -28.30
CA GLN A 377 -3.79 8.17 -28.15
C GLN A 377 -4.58 8.12 -26.84
N LYS A 378 -5.11 6.94 -26.46
CA LYS A 378 -5.77 6.73 -25.17
C LYS A 378 -4.79 6.93 -24.01
N GLU A 379 -3.57 6.41 -24.09
CA GLU A 379 -2.55 6.62 -23.05
C GLU A 379 -2.14 8.10 -22.96
N VAL A 380 -1.90 8.78 -24.07
CA VAL A 380 -1.57 10.21 -24.11
C VAL A 380 -2.69 11.09 -23.53
N VAL A 381 -3.95 10.81 -23.85
CA VAL A 381 -5.10 11.51 -23.23
C VAL A 381 -5.18 11.22 -21.72
N SER A 382 -4.95 9.97 -21.31
CA SER A 382 -4.96 9.57 -19.89
C SER A 382 -3.83 10.25 -19.10
N LEU A 383 -2.63 10.31 -19.67
CA LEU A 383 -1.45 10.98 -19.11
C LEU A 383 -1.64 12.50 -19.03
N ARG A 384 -2.22 13.13 -20.06
CA ARG A 384 -2.56 14.57 -20.03
C ARG A 384 -3.56 14.89 -18.91
N LYS A 385 -4.61 14.06 -18.74
CA LYS A 385 -5.58 14.21 -17.64
C LYS A 385 -4.90 14.04 -16.28
N ALA A 386 -4.10 12.99 -16.10
CA ALA A 386 -3.38 12.71 -14.85
C ALA A 386 -2.32 13.78 -14.52
N SER A 387 -1.69 14.42 -15.53
CA SER A 387 -0.85 15.59 -15.31
C SER A 387 -1.69 16.74 -14.77
N HIS A 388 -2.75 17.16 -15.48
CA HIS A 388 -3.55 18.31 -15.09
C HIS A 388 -4.16 18.16 -13.67
N GLU A 389 -4.63 16.96 -13.32
CA GLU A 389 -5.12 16.64 -11.97
C GLU A 389 -4.01 16.78 -10.90
N LYS A 390 -2.79 16.35 -11.24
CA LYS A 390 -1.62 16.49 -10.37
C LYS A 390 -1.12 17.93 -10.25
N ASP A 391 -1.17 18.70 -11.34
CA ASP A 391 -0.81 20.11 -11.40
C ASP A 391 -1.79 20.96 -10.57
N GLN A 392 -3.10 20.65 -10.64
CA GLN A 392 -4.10 21.24 -9.73
C GLN A 392 -3.84 20.83 -8.27
N SER A 393 -3.60 19.55 -8.00
CA SER A 393 -3.30 19.07 -6.65
C SER A 393 -1.99 19.61 -6.08
N LEU A 394 -1.05 20.08 -6.90
CA LEU A 394 0.12 20.82 -6.46
C LEU A 394 -0.27 22.25 -6.06
N LYS A 395 -1.02 22.95 -6.91
CA LYS A 395 -1.52 24.30 -6.59
C LYS A 395 -2.33 24.34 -5.29
N ASP A 396 -3.23 23.38 -5.08
CA ASP A 396 -4.03 23.29 -3.85
C ASP A 396 -3.15 23.13 -2.59
N LYS A 397 -1.95 22.53 -2.73
CA LYS A 397 -0.96 22.39 -1.65
C LYS A 397 -0.13 23.66 -1.47
N ASP A 398 0.22 24.36 -2.55
CA ASP A 398 0.94 25.64 -2.47
C ASP A 398 0.06 26.72 -1.79
N ASP A 399 -1.23 26.78 -2.14
CA ASP A 399 -2.22 27.64 -1.48
C ASP A 399 -2.34 27.29 0.02
N ALA A 400 -2.33 25.99 0.37
CA ALA A 400 -2.33 25.53 1.77
C ALA A 400 -1.03 25.89 2.52
N ILE A 401 0.13 25.80 1.86
CA ILE A 401 1.44 26.20 2.41
C ILE A 401 1.45 27.72 2.67
N GLU A 402 0.94 28.54 1.76
CA GLU A 402 0.84 29.98 1.93
C GLU A 402 -0.06 30.35 3.13
N MET A 403 -1.20 29.64 3.28
CA MET A 403 -2.10 29.82 4.43
C MET A 403 -1.49 29.35 5.76
N ILE A 404 -0.62 28.33 5.75
CA ILE A 404 0.17 27.94 6.94
C ILE A 404 1.24 28.98 7.25
N ALA A 405 1.95 29.51 6.24
CA ALA A 405 2.95 30.56 6.43
C ALA A 405 2.35 31.83 7.06
N LYS A 406 1.18 32.28 6.56
CA LYS A 406 0.42 33.40 7.14
C LYS A 406 0.03 33.16 8.60
N LYS A 407 -0.37 31.93 8.96
CA LYS A 407 -0.65 31.55 10.36
C LYS A 407 0.61 31.55 11.24
N VAL A 408 1.73 31.03 10.75
CA VAL A 408 3.02 31.04 11.46
C VAL A 408 3.52 32.46 11.69
N GLU A 409 3.41 33.36 10.69
CA GLU A 409 3.76 34.77 10.84
C GLU A 409 2.88 35.47 11.89
N THR A 410 1.57 35.18 11.88
CA THR A 410 0.60 35.71 12.84
C THR A 410 0.91 35.25 14.27
N LEU A 411 1.18 33.95 14.46
CA LEU A 411 1.60 33.39 15.75
C LEU A 411 2.94 33.98 16.22
N THR A 412 3.91 34.15 15.32
CA THR A 412 5.21 34.76 15.63
C THR A 412 5.05 36.19 16.15
N LYS A 413 4.18 37.00 15.51
CA LYS A 413 3.85 38.36 15.97
C LYS A 413 3.16 38.34 17.34
N ALA A 414 2.23 37.41 17.57
CA ALA A 414 1.56 37.26 18.86
C ALA A 414 2.55 36.89 19.99
N MET A 415 3.43 35.91 19.76
CA MET A 415 4.48 35.52 20.70
C MET A 415 5.46 36.66 20.98
N GLU A 416 5.79 37.50 19.98
CA GLU A 416 6.67 38.64 20.20
C GLU A 416 6.00 39.73 21.07
N VAL A 417 4.70 39.95 20.91
CA VAL A 417 3.89 40.85 21.76
C VAL A 417 3.78 40.32 23.18
N GLU A 418 3.54 39.02 23.36
CA GLU A 418 3.51 38.35 24.67
C GLU A 418 4.86 38.42 25.37
N ALA A 419 5.96 38.10 24.69
CA ALA A 419 7.31 38.23 25.24
C ALA A 419 7.64 39.69 25.62
N LYS A 420 7.17 40.68 24.85
CA LYS A 420 7.26 42.10 25.20
C LYS A 420 6.38 42.48 26.40
N LYS A 421 5.23 41.82 26.62
CA LYS A 421 4.37 41.99 27.80
C LYS A 421 5.04 41.42 29.05
N MET A 422 5.47 40.16 29.02
CA MET A 422 6.17 39.51 30.14
C MET A 422 7.42 40.29 30.59
N ARG A 423 8.21 40.83 29.64
CA ARG A 423 9.39 41.66 29.96
C ARG A 423 9.04 42.94 30.73
N ARG A 424 7.88 43.56 30.45
CA ARG A 424 7.40 44.74 31.20
C ARG A 424 6.87 44.35 32.58
N GLU A 425 6.17 43.23 32.68
CA GLU A 425 5.64 42.72 33.95
C GLU A 425 6.78 42.33 34.90
N VAL A 426 7.82 41.67 34.40
CA VAL A 426 9.05 41.35 35.18
C VAL A 426 9.84 42.61 35.57
N ALA A 427 9.78 43.70 34.79
CA ALA A 427 10.38 44.97 35.18
C ALA A 427 9.57 45.62 36.31
N ALA A 428 8.26 45.79 36.13
CA ALA A 428 7.38 46.39 37.13
C ALA A 428 7.43 45.65 38.48
N VAL A 429 7.45 44.32 38.47
CA VAL A 429 7.60 43.50 39.70
C VAL A 429 8.93 43.77 40.41
N LYS A 430 10.04 43.96 39.67
CA LYS A 430 11.33 44.34 40.27
C LYS A 430 11.28 45.74 40.89
N ASP A 431 10.69 46.70 40.19
CA ASP A 431 10.58 48.07 40.68
C ASP A 431 9.76 48.13 41.99
N THR A 432 8.70 47.31 42.10
CA THR A 432 7.90 47.14 43.34
C THR A 432 8.57 46.31 44.45
N ILE A 433 9.76 45.75 44.22
CA ILE A 433 10.56 45.00 45.22
C ILE A 433 11.76 45.85 45.70
N VAL A 434 12.06 46.96 45.01
CA VAL A 434 13.22 47.84 45.26
C VAL A 434 12.79 49.19 45.88
N SER A 435 11.48 49.44 46.01
CA SER A 435 10.89 50.55 46.79
C SER A 435 10.32 50.05 48.12
#